data_AF-A0A964IBU0-F1
#
_entry.id   AF-A0A964IBU0-F1
#
_cell.length_a   1.000
_cell.length_b   1.000
_cell.length_c   1.000
_cell.angle_alpha   90.00
_cell.angle_beta   90.00
_cell.angle_gamma   90.00
#
_symmetry.space_group_name_H-M   'P 1'
#
loop_
_entity.id
_entity.type
_entity.pdbx_description
1 polymer ?
#
loop_
_entity_poly.entity_id
_entity_poly.type
_entity_poly.pdbx_seq_one_letter_code
_entity_poly.pdbx_strand_id
1 'polypeptide(L)'
;MKFGRVLLTVLIALTLQMALARFAVGGRWVFDFVLVAVVYGGLLWGPAAGMWIGTLGGLMQDALSEDVIGVGGFAKTVVGFAVGALGLQFMVARPLARAGAVAAATVVHRLIMVGLWVIADQDWKGVAWAALLMETGLNAAAGLTAFHLTHMLPGAVRHTREGRRPPLSRRRW
;
A
#
# COMPACT_ATOMS: atom_id res chain seq x y z
N MET A 1 -11.14 14.24 -2.14
CA MET A 1 -10.78 12.91 -2.69
C MET A 1 -12.05 12.26 -3.20
N LYS A 2 -12.05 11.61 -4.37
CA LYS A 2 -13.24 10.86 -4.81
C LYS A 2 -13.17 9.47 -4.17
N PHE A 3 -13.92 9.24 -3.10
CA PHE A 3 -13.93 7.98 -2.33
C PHE A 3 -14.07 6.74 -3.22
N GLY A 4 -14.83 6.84 -4.31
CA GLY A 4 -14.96 5.76 -5.30
C GLY A 4 -13.64 5.26 -5.90
N ARG A 5 -12.59 6.10 -5.99
CA ARG A 5 -11.27 5.67 -6.46
C ARG A 5 -10.57 4.76 -5.44
N VAL A 6 -10.66 5.11 -4.16
CA VAL A 6 -10.12 4.29 -3.06
C VAL A 6 -10.78 2.92 -3.07
N LEU A 7 -12.11 2.89 -3.12
CA LEU A 7 -12.88 1.65 -3.14
C LEU A 7 -12.53 0.80 -4.37
N LEU A 8 -12.47 1.40 -5.55
CA LEU A 8 -12.08 0.70 -6.77
C LEU A 8 -10.67 0.12 -6.67
N THR A 9 -9.70 0.87 -6.15
CA THR A 9 -8.33 0.40 -5.94
C THR A 9 -8.29 -0.80 -4.99
N VAL A 10 -9.03 -0.75 -3.88
CA VAL A 10 -9.14 -1.87 -2.93
C VAL A 10 -9.76 -3.09 -3.60
N LEU A 11 -10.87 -2.93 -4.33
CA LEU A 11 -11.54 -4.03 -5.02
C LEU A 11 -10.64 -4.69 -6.06
N ILE A 12 -9.95 -3.91 -6.89
CA ILE A 12 -9.01 -4.43 -7.89
C ILE A 12 -7.87 -5.18 -7.19
N ALA A 13 -7.27 -4.59 -6.16
CA ALA A 13 -6.16 -5.21 -5.44
C ALA A 13 -6.58 -6.52 -4.78
N LEU A 14 -7.74 -6.56 -4.12
CA LEU A 14 -8.29 -7.78 -3.50
C LEU A 14 -8.63 -8.85 -4.54
N THR A 15 -9.19 -8.45 -5.68
CA THR A 15 -9.53 -9.41 -6.75
C THR A 15 -8.27 -10.05 -7.31
N LEU A 16 -7.23 -9.24 -7.57
CA LEU A 16 -5.92 -9.75 -8.02
C LEU A 16 -5.28 -10.65 -6.95
N GLN A 17 -5.35 -10.23 -5.69
CA GLN A 17 -4.85 -11.00 -4.55
C GLN A 17 -5.53 -12.36 -4.48
N MET A 18 -6.86 -12.42 -4.52
CA MET A 18 -7.60 -13.68 -4.47
C MET A 18 -7.36 -14.57 -5.71
N ALA A 19 -7.25 -13.99 -6.91
CA ALA A 19 -6.96 -14.74 -8.13
C ALA A 19 -5.58 -15.42 -8.08
N LEU A 20 -4.62 -14.81 -7.38
CA LEU A 20 -3.26 -15.31 -7.22
C LEU A 20 -3.00 -15.99 -5.87
N ALA A 21 -4.00 -16.04 -4.98
CA ALA A 21 -3.93 -16.72 -3.68
C ALA A 21 -3.55 -18.20 -3.82
N ARG A 22 -3.98 -18.84 -4.91
CA ARG A 22 -3.65 -20.24 -5.27
C ARG A 22 -2.17 -20.51 -5.50
N PHE A 23 -1.34 -19.48 -5.67
CA PHE A 23 0.11 -19.59 -5.82
C PHE A 23 0.86 -19.37 -4.49
N ALA A 24 0.18 -19.49 -3.35
CA ALA A 24 0.82 -19.50 -2.05
C ALA A 24 1.77 -20.70 -1.93
N VAL A 25 3.04 -20.43 -1.61
CA VAL A 25 4.06 -21.47 -1.38
C VAL A 25 4.28 -21.59 0.12
N GLY A 26 4.10 -22.80 0.68
CA GLY A 26 4.34 -23.07 2.10
C GLY A 26 3.34 -22.42 3.06
N GLY A 27 2.08 -22.23 2.64
CA GLY A 27 1.03 -21.65 3.48
C GLY A 27 1.18 -20.14 3.74
N ARG A 28 2.12 -19.47 3.06
CA ARG A 28 2.29 -18.01 3.11
C ARG A 28 2.07 -17.40 1.73
N TRP A 29 1.43 -16.24 1.75
CA TRP A 29 1.21 -15.42 0.57
C TRP A 29 2.55 -14.90 0.07
N VAL A 30 2.85 -15.23 -1.17
CA VAL A 30 4.11 -14.86 -1.83
C VAL A 30 4.03 -13.46 -2.45
N PHE A 31 2.81 -12.94 -2.62
CA PHE A 31 2.50 -11.63 -3.18
C PHE A 31 1.51 -10.88 -2.26
N ASP A 32 1.71 -9.58 -2.07
CA ASP A 32 0.76 -8.69 -1.39
C ASP A 32 0.38 -7.50 -2.30
N PHE A 33 -0.58 -7.73 -3.20
CA PHE A 33 -1.10 -6.72 -4.10
C PHE A 33 -1.87 -5.61 -3.37
N VAL A 34 -2.43 -5.91 -2.20
CA VAL A 34 -3.10 -4.91 -1.37
C VAL A 34 -2.08 -3.94 -0.82
N LEU A 35 -0.95 -4.41 -0.30
CA LEU A 35 0.13 -3.53 0.16
C LEU A 35 0.67 -2.66 -0.98
N VAL A 36 0.86 -3.21 -2.18
CA VAL A 36 1.28 -2.43 -3.35
C VAL A 36 0.26 -1.30 -3.63
N ALA A 37 -1.03 -1.62 -3.61
CA ALA A 37 -2.10 -0.64 -3.82
C ALA A 37 -2.12 0.45 -2.72
N VAL A 38 -1.87 0.07 -1.47
CA VAL A 38 -1.75 1.00 -0.32
C VAL A 38 -0.62 2.00 -0.54
N VAL A 39 0.57 1.50 -0.89
CA VAL A 39 1.76 2.32 -1.16
C VAL A 39 1.51 3.28 -2.33
N TYR A 40 0.98 2.76 -3.44
CA TYR A 40 0.69 3.57 -4.61
C TYR A 40 -0.38 4.63 -4.35
N GLY A 41 -1.46 4.26 -3.68
CA GLY A 41 -2.52 5.20 -3.29
C GLY A 41 -2.00 6.29 -2.35
N GLY A 42 -1.13 5.93 -1.40
CA GLY A 42 -0.44 6.88 -0.53
C GLY A 42 0.44 7.87 -1.30
N LEU A 43 1.30 7.37 -2.20
CA LEU A 43 2.20 8.20 -3.01
C LEU A 43 1.46 9.09 -4.02
N LEU A 44 0.38 8.60 -4.63
CA LEU A 44 -0.35 9.31 -5.70
C LEU A 44 -1.37 10.31 -5.15
N TRP A 45 -2.09 9.94 -4.09
CA TRP A 45 -3.24 10.69 -3.60
C TRP A 45 -3.07 11.22 -2.16
N GLY A 46 -1.91 10.95 -1.54
CA GLY A 46 -1.52 11.46 -0.25
C GLY A 46 -1.83 10.54 0.94
N PRO A 47 -1.46 10.96 2.17
CA PRO A 47 -1.51 10.14 3.38
C PRO A 47 -2.91 9.59 3.68
N ALA A 48 -3.95 10.41 3.52
CA ALA A 48 -5.33 10.00 3.77
C ALA A 48 -5.78 8.88 2.83
N ALA A 49 -5.35 8.89 1.56
CA ALA A 49 -5.68 7.81 0.62
C ALA A 49 -5.01 6.51 1.03
N GLY A 50 -3.71 6.56 1.35
CA GLY A 50 -2.96 5.40 1.80
C GLY A 50 -3.56 4.80 3.07
N MET A 51 -3.99 5.64 4.02
CA MET A 51 -4.70 5.22 5.23
C MET A 51 -5.99 4.46 4.89
N TRP A 52 -6.90 5.06 4.11
CA TRP A 52 -8.18 4.42 3.78
C TRP A 52 -8.03 3.12 2.97
N ILE A 53 -7.11 3.09 2.01
CA ILE A 53 -6.83 1.87 1.23
C ILE A 53 -6.25 0.80 2.15
N GLY A 54 -5.37 1.18 3.08
CA GLY A 54 -4.76 0.28 4.06
C GLY A 54 -5.77 -0.31 5.02
N THR A 55 -6.66 0.52 5.55
CA THR A 55 -7.72 0.09 6.46
C THR A 55 -8.71 -0.84 5.76
N LEU A 56 -9.29 -0.40 4.64
CA LEU A 56 -10.31 -1.19 3.94
C LEU A 56 -9.70 -2.47 3.36
N GLY A 57 -8.57 -2.35 2.65
CA GLY A 57 -7.92 -3.50 2.02
C GLY A 57 -7.40 -4.50 3.04
N GLY A 58 -6.76 -4.03 4.11
CA GLY A 58 -6.22 -4.91 5.13
C GLY A 58 -7.30 -5.56 6.00
N LEU A 59 -8.35 -4.84 6.40
CA LEU A 59 -9.46 -5.47 7.13
C LEU A 59 -10.19 -6.52 6.29
N MET A 60 -10.37 -6.26 4.99
CA MET A 60 -10.97 -7.23 4.09
C MET A 60 -10.05 -8.45 3.88
N GLN A 61 -8.73 -8.26 3.79
CA GLN A 61 -7.78 -9.37 3.75
C GLN A 61 -7.82 -10.20 5.04
N ASP A 62 -7.81 -9.55 6.19
CA ASP A 62 -7.81 -10.26 7.46
C ASP A 62 -9.13 -11.04 7.64
N ALA A 63 -10.27 -10.47 7.23
CA ALA A 63 -11.57 -11.16 7.26
C ALA A 63 -11.67 -12.35 6.29
N LEU A 64 -10.85 -12.36 5.23
CA LEU A 64 -10.76 -13.44 4.26
C LEU A 64 -9.66 -14.45 4.60
N SER A 65 -8.82 -14.15 5.60
CA SER A 65 -7.74 -15.01 6.06
C SER A 65 -8.19 -15.78 7.31
N GLU A 66 -7.57 -16.94 7.57
CA GLU A 66 -7.80 -17.68 8.82
C GLU A 66 -7.06 -17.07 10.03
N ASP A 67 -6.56 -15.84 9.89
CA ASP A 67 -5.71 -15.14 10.85
C ASP A 67 -6.52 -14.11 11.67
N VAL A 68 -5.89 -13.51 12.69
CA VAL A 68 -6.54 -12.53 13.56
C VAL A 68 -6.97 -11.28 12.80
N ILE A 69 -8.28 -11.00 12.86
CA ILE A 69 -8.87 -9.84 12.21
C ILE A 69 -8.33 -8.54 12.81
N GLY A 70 -7.82 -7.64 11.96
CA GLY A 70 -7.43 -6.29 12.33
C GLY A 70 -5.93 -6.06 12.43
N VAL A 71 -5.12 -7.11 12.56
CA VAL A 71 -3.65 -6.99 12.66
C VAL A 71 -3.08 -6.49 11.34
N GLY A 72 -3.45 -7.13 10.22
CA GLY A 72 -3.01 -6.72 8.89
C GLY A 72 -3.63 -5.38 8.47
N GLY A 73 -4.90 -5.16 8.79
CA GLY A 73 -5.61 -3.88 8.65
C GLY A 73 -4.88 -2.72 9.28
N PHE A 74 -4.52 -2.84 10.56
CA PHE A 74 -3.79 -1.81 11.29
C PHE A 74 -2.41 -1.56 10.67
N ALA A 75 -1.64 -2.63 10.44
CA ALA A 75 -0.28 -2.51 9.92
C ALA A 75 -0.27 -1.83 8.53
N LYS A 76 -1.19 -2.18 7.63
CA LYS A 76 -1.32 -1.56 6.30
C LYS A 76 -1.79 -0.12 6.38
N THR A 77 -2.64 0.23 7.35
CA THR A 77 -3.07 1.61 7.60
C THR A 77 -1.89 2.50 7.97
N VAL A 78 -1.06 2.06 8.92
CA VAL A 78 0.14 2.79 9.37
C VAL A 78 1.12 2.96 8.22
N VAL A 79 1.41 1.89 7.48
CA VAL A 79 2.32 1.93 6.33
C VAL A 79 1.79 2.87 5.25
N GLY A 80 0.50 2.80 4.91
CA GLY A 80 -0.12 3.66 3.90
C GLY A 80 -0.06 5.14 4.27
N PHE A 81 -0.34 5.47 5.53
CA PHE A 81 -0.20 6.83 6.03
C PHE A 81 1.26 7.32 5.97
N ALA A 82 2.20 6.53 6.50
CA ALA A 82 3.62 6.89 6.55
C ALA A 82 4.19 7.10 5.14
N VAL A 83 3.93 6.19 4.22
CA VAL A 83 4.36 6.29 2.82
C VAL A 83 3.74 7.51 2.14
N GLY A 84 2.45 7.77 2.36
CA GLY A 84 1.80 8.95 1.80
C GLY A 84 2.35 10.27 2.38
N ALA A 85 2.71 10.29 3.66
CA ALA A 85 3.34 11.45 4.31
C ALA A 85 4.75 11.69 3.77
N LEU A 86 5.55 10.63 3.63
CA LEU A 86 6.88 10.68 3.03
C LEU A 86 6.81 11.08 1.55
N GLY A 87 5.77 10.66 0.82
CA GLY A 87 5.55 11.05 -0.58
C GLY A 87 5.26 12.56 -0.77
N LEU A 88 4.85 13.26 0.29
CA LEU A 88 4.72 14.72 0.28
C LEU A 88 6.08 15.42 0.44
N GLN A 89 7.01 14.80 1.15
CA GLN A 89 8.35 15.34 1.43
C GLN A 89 9.36 14.94 0.35
N PHE A 90 9.27 13.71 -0.16
CA PHE A 90 10.17 13.13 -1.15
C PHE A 90 9.43 12.92 -2.47
N MET A 91 9.95 13.51 -3.55
CA MET A 91 9.34 13.40 -4.87
C MET A 91 9.71 12.07 -5.53
N VAL A 92 8.92 11.03 -5.26
CA VAL A 92 9.14 9.67 -5.78
C VAL A 92 8.62 9.54 -7.22
N ALA A 93 9.30 10.20 -8.16
CA ALA A 93 8.91 10.23 -9.57
C ALA A 93 9.44 9.02 -10.37
N ARG A 94 10.64 8.53 -10.03
CA ARG A 94 11.30 7.46 -10.77
C ARG A 94 10.68 6.09 -10.43
N PRO A 95 10.53 5.17 -11.42
CA PRO A 95 9.97 3.84 -11.19
C PRO A 95 10.74 3.05 -10.14
N LEU A 96 12.08 3.07 -10.20
CA LEU A 96 12.94 2.41 -9.21
C LEU A 96 12.74 2.97 -7.79
N ALA A 97 12.50 4.28 -7.66
CA ALA A 97 12.25 4.88 -6.35
C ALA A 97 10.90 4.43 -5.77
N ARG A 98 9.88 4.23 -6.61
CA ARG A 98 8.58 3.68 -6.19
C ARG A 98 8.68 2.19 -5.81
N ALA A 99 9.43 1.42 -6.58
CA ALA A 99 9.73 0.02 -6.24
C ALA A 99 10.47 -0.07 -4.90
N GLY A 100 11.46 0.81 -4.68
CA GLY A 100 12.13 0.95 -3.38
C GLY A 100 11.19 1.31 -2.25
N ALA A 101 10.22 2.21 -2.48
CA ALA A 101 9.19 2.54 -1.50
C ALA A 101 8.30 1.34 -1.16
N VAL A 102 7.90 0.53 -2.16
CA VAL A 102 7.14 -0.72 -1.94
C VAL A 102 7.97 -1.74 -1.16
N ALA A 103 9.25 -1.89 -1.49
CA ALA A 103 10.16 -2.78 -0.79
C ALA A 103 10.30 -2.39 0.69
N ALA A 104 10.61 -1.11 0.95
CA ALA A 104 10.71 -0.57 2.30
C ALA A 104 9.38 -0.72 3.07
N ALA A 105 8.26 -0.42 2.43
CA ALA A 105 6.93 -0.61 3.01
C ALA A 105 6.63 -2.06 3.37
N THR A 106 7.09 -3.03 2.56
CA THR A 106 6.94 -4.47 2.84
C THR A 106 7.72 -4.87 4.09
N VAL A 107 8.96 -4.40 4.22
CA VAL A 107 9.78 -4.64 5.41
C VAL A 107 9.13 -4.02 6.65
N VAL A 108 8.72 -2.75 6.57
CA VAL A 108 8.05 -2.05 7.68
C VAL A 108 6.73 -2.75 8.06
N HIS A 109 5.93 -3.15 7.08
CA HIS A 109 4.70 -3.91 7.31
C HIS A 109 5.00 -5.19 8.10
N ARG A 110 6.01 -5.95 7.67
CA ARG A 110 6.40 -7.19 8.37
C ARG A 110 6.87 -6.93 9.80
N LEU A 111 7.65 -5.88 10.02
CA LEU A 111 8.11 -5.51 11.37
C LEU A 111 6.94 -5.16 12.28
N ILE A 112 5.95 -4.41 11.78
CA ILE A 112 4.74 -4.08 12.54
C ILE A 112 3.96 -5.37 12.87
N MET A 113 3.77 -6.27 11.90
CA MET A 113 3.08 -7.54 12.12
C MET A 113 3.76 -8.37 13.22
N VAL A 114 5.09 -8.51 13.15
CA VAL A 114 5.87 -9.22 14.17
C VAL A 114 5.69 -8.57 15.55
N GLY A 115 5.79 -7.24 15.62
CA GLY A 115 5.58 -6.51 16.87
C GLY A 115 4.18 -6.74 17.46
N LEU A 116 3.15 -6.73 16.64
CA LEU A 116 1.76 -6.96 17.08
C LEU A 116 1.54 -8.40 17.57
N TRP A 117 2.09 -9.40 16.87
CA TRP A 117 1.99 -10.79 17.32
C TRP A 117 2.71 -11.05 18.64
N VAL A 118 3.88 -10.42 18.84
CA VAL A 118 4.62 -10.49 20.11
C VAL A 118 3.80 -9.85 21.24
N ILE A 119 3.17 -8.70 21.00
CA ILE A 119 2.32 -8.04 22.00
C ILE A 119 1.06 -8.86 22.28
N ALA A 120 0.51 -9.54 21.28
CA ALA A 120 -0.68 -10.37 21.39
C ALA A 120 -0.41 -11.77 21.98
N ASP A 121 0.81 -12.04 22.43
CA ASP A 121 1.25 -13.33 23.01
C ASP A 121 0.90 -14.53 22.12
N GLN A 122 0.97 -14.35 20.80
CA GLN A 122 0.75 -15.43 19.84
C GLN A 122 2.05 -16.14 19.48
N ASP A 123 1.97 -17.46 19.30
CA ASP A 123 3.08 -18.33 18.88
C ASP A 123 3.64 -17.91 17.50
N TRP A 124 4.61 -16.99 17.52
CA TRP A 124 5.28 -16.54 16.32
C TRP A 124 6.38 -17.53 15.92
N LYS A 125 6.26 -18.16 14.76
CA LYS A 125 7.22 -19.19 14.27
C LYS A 125 8.55 -18.62 13.75
N GLY A 126 8.94 -17.42 14.17
CA GLY A 126 10.13 -16.70 13.72
C GLY A 126 10.03 -16.08 12.31
N VAL A 127 11.05 -15.32 11.91
CA VAL A 127 11.12 -14.70 10.59
C VAL A 127 11.84 -15.63 9.62
N ALA A 128 11.10 -16.25 8.70
CA ALA A 128 11.71 -16.90 7.54
C ALA A 128 12.30 -15.82 6.60
N TRP A 129 13.58 -15.51 6.77
CA TRP A 129 14.30 -14.48 6.01
C TRP A 129 14.18 -14.66 4.50
N ALA A 130 14.25 -15.89 4.01
CA ALA A 130 14.06 -16.21 2.59
C ALA A 130 12.65 -15.83 2.09
N ALA A 131 11.61 -16.10 2.88
CA ALA A 131 10.25 -15.72 2.53
C ALA A 131 10.07 -14.20 2.53
N LEU A 132 10.67 -13.49 3.50
CA LEU A 132 10.65 -12.03 3.55
C LEU A 132 11.35 -11.41 2.32
N LEU A 133 12.50 -11.95 1.93
CA LEU A 133 13.24 -11.48 0.75
C LEU A 133 12.45 -11.74 -0.53
N MET A 134 11.83 -12.92 -0.67
CA MET A 134 10.97 -13.23 -1.81
C MET A 134 9.75 -12.30 -1.86
N GLU A 135 9.03 -12.14 -0.76
CA GLU A 135 7.87 -11.25 -0.65
C GLU A 135 8.24 -9.81 -1.00
N THR A 136 9.36 -9.30 -0.46
CA THR A 136 9.86 -7.96 -0.74
C THR A 136 10.23 -7.79 -2.22
N GLY A 137 10.95 -8.77 -2.78
CA GLY A 137 11.37 -8.73 -4.18
C GLY A 137 10.18 -8.78 -5.15
N LEU A 138 9.20 -9.63 -4.87
CA LEU A 138 8.02 -9.80 -5.70
C LEU A 138 7.06 -8.62 -5.58
N ASN A 139 6.88 -8.06 -4.38
CA ASN A 139 6.11 -6.83 -4.20
C ASN A 139 6.80 -5.65 -4.91
N ALA A 140 8.13 -5.53 -4.84
CA ALA A 140 8.87 -4.50 -5.57
C ALA A 140 8.69 -4.65 -7.09
N ALA A 141 8.75 -5.89 -7.61
CA ALA A 141 8.47 -6.18 -9.02
C ALA A 141 7.02 -5.83 -9.41
N ALA A 142 6.05 -6.18 -8.57
CA ALA A 142 4.65 -5.79 -8.75
C ALA A 142 4.47 -4.26 -8.71
N GLY A 143 5.28 -3.57 -7.90
CA GLY A 143 5.37 -2.12 -7.90
C GLY A 143 5.86 -1.57 -9.24
N LEU A 144 6.87 -2.18 -9.86
CA LEU A 144 7.35 -1.77 -11.20
C LEU A 144 6.30 -2.02 -12.29
N THR A 145 5.59 -3.16 -12.25
CA THR A 145 4.54 -3.44 -13.23
C THR A 145 3.35 -2.49 -13.08
N ALA A 146 2.93 -2.18 -11.85
CA ALA A 146 1.90 -1.17 -11.58
C ALA A 146 2.28 0.22 -12.12
N PHE A 147 3.57 0.58 -12.05
CA PHE A 147 4.07 1.81 -12.67
C PHE A 147 3.91 1.79 -14.19
N HIS A 148 4.30 0.70 -14.85
CA HIS A 148 4.16 0.57 -16.30
C HIS A 148 2.70 0.63 -16.75
N LEU A 149 1.80 -0.06 -16.06
CA LEU A 149 0.36 -0.04 -16.34
C LEU A 149 -0.24 1.37 -16.20
N THR A 150 0.18 2.13 -15.18
CA THR A 150 -0.28 3.51 -14.99
C THR A 150 0.26 4.48 -16.06
N HIS A 151 1.41 4.20 -16.67
CA HIS A 151 1.93 4.99 -17.79
C HIS A 151 1.24 4.67 -19.13
N MET A 152 0.75 3.43 -19.29
CA MET A 152 -0.01 3.00 -20.46
C MET A 152 -1.46 3.51 -20.49
N LEU A 153 -1.93 4.17 -19.42
CA LEU A 153 -3.26 4.78 -19.31
C LEU A 153 -3.14 6.31 -19.20
N PRO A 154 -2.85 7.04 -20.29
CA PRO A 154 -2.44 8.45 -20.22
C PRO A 154 -3.56 9.43 -19.81
N GLY A 155 -4.81 8.97 -19.67
CA GLY A 155 -5.99 9.86 -19.66
C GLY A 155 -6.53 10.33 -18.30
N ALA A 156 -6.24 9.68 -17.16
CA ALA A 156 -7.06 9.87 -15.95
C ALA A 156 -6.41 10.66 -14.78
N VAL A 157 -5.10 10.94 -14.83
CA VAL A 157 -4.33 11.31 -13.62
C VAL A 157 -3.76 12.74 -13.65
N ARG A 158 -3.95 13.53 -14.71
CA ARG A 158 -3.29 14.84 -14.86
C ARG A 158 -3.97 16.07 -14.22
N HIS A 159 -5.17 15.99 -13.64
CA HIS A 159 -5.94 17.21 -13.30
C HIS A 159 -6.09 17.56 -11.81
N THR A 160 -5.14 17.26 -10.91
CA THR A 160 -5.37 17.56 -9.47
C THR A 160 -4.28 18.39 -8.78
N ARG A 161 -3.23 18.84 -9.48
CA ARG A 161 -2.18 19.67 -8.86
C ARG A 161 -2.32 21.19 -9.05
N GLU A 162 -3.26 21.69 -9.85
CA GLU A 162 -3.37 23.14 -10.13
C GLU A 162 -4.36 23.93 -9.26
N GLY A 163 -5.07 23.27 -8.33
CA GLY A 163 -6.19 23.90 -7.60
C GLY A 163 -5.88 24.65 -6.31
N ARG A 164 -4.61 24.86 -5.93
CA ARG A 164 -4.26 25.51 -4.65
C ARG A 164 -3.38 26.74 -4.84
N ARG A 165 -3.84 27.68 -5.67
CA ARG A 165 -3.42 29.09 -5.55
C ARG A 165 -4.19 29.68 -4.36
N PRO A 166 -3.53 30.15 -3.29
CA PRO A 166 -4.23 30.91 -2.26
C PRO A 166 -4.83 32.17 -2.91
N PRO A 167 -6.08 32.53 -2.62
CA PRO A 167 -6.63 33.79 -3.12
C PRO A 167 -5.81 34.90 -2.47
N LEU A 168 -4.98 35.57 -3.27
CA LEU A 168 -4.37 36.84 -2.90
C LEU A 168 -5.51 37.75 -2.48
N SER A 169 -5.63 37.99 -1.18
CA SER A 169 -6.60 38.91 -0.62
C SER A 169 -6.33 40.28 -1.22
N ARG A 170 -7.21 40.71 -2.12
CA ARG A 170 -7.36 42.12 -2.50
C ARG A 170 -7.68 42.91 -1.23
N ARG A 171 -6.67 43.44 -0.55
CA ARG A 171 -6.88 44.60 0.31
C ARG A 171 -6.92 45.81 -0.62
N ARG A 172 -8.16 46.20 -0.94
CA ARG A 172 -8.48 47.60 -1.23
C ARG A 172 -8.44 48.37 0.09
N TRP A 173 -8.25 49.68 -0.06
CA TRP A 173 -8.06 50.75 0.93
C TRP A 173 -6.59 50.98 1.26
#